data_AF-A0A916BRF3-F1
#
_entry.id   AF-A0A916BRF3-F1
#
_cell.length_a   1.000
_cell.length_b   1.000
_cell.length_c   1.000
_cell.angle_alpha   90.00
_cell.angle_beta   90.00
_cell.angle_gamma   90.00
#
_symmetry.space_group_name_H-M   'P 1'
#
loop_
_entity.id
_entity.type
_entity.pdbx_description
1 polymer ?
#
loop_
_entity_poly.entity_id
_entity_poly.type
_entity_poly.pdbx_seq_one_letter_code
_entity_poly.pdbx_strand_id
1 'polypeptide(L)'
;MTLFVWLVIGHLMGDWILQNDWMAKGKQHSWLNRAGLTHFSIYTAAILAALGLAGWRGESPAQLLAIGASLFITHWLIDAGRLAERWVRFYGQSNVEAVRLMVDQTLHLLVLVGVASLG
;
A
#
# COMPACT_ATOMS: atom_id res chain seq x y z
N MET A 1 -18.48 8.28 -7.13
CA MET A 1 -17.15 7.66 -7.35
C MET A 1 -17.21 6.22 -6.86
N THR A 2 -16.47 5.29 -7.45
CA THR A 2 -16.45 3.89 -6.98
C THR A 2 -15.59 3.76 -5.72
N LEU A 3 -15.81 2.69 -4.94
CA LEU A 3 -14.96 2.36 -3.78
C LEU A 3 -13.49 2.29 -4.18
N PHE A 4 -13.18 1.61 -5.29
CA PHE A 4 -11.83 1.50 -5.81
C PHE A 4 -11.16 2.86 -6.01
N VAL A 5 -11.86 3.85 -6.59
CA VAL A 5 -11.27 5.19 -6.81
C VAL A 5 -10.94 5.88 -5.49
N TRP A 6 -11.78 5.75 -4.46
CA TRP A 6 -11.45 6.27 -3.12
C TRP A 6 -10.21 5.60 -2.54
N LEU A 7 -10.08 4.28 -2.67
CA LEU A 7 -8.89 3.56 -2.22
C LEU A 7 -7.64 4.00 -2.96
N VAL A 8 -7.72 4.23 -4.29
CA VAL A 8 -6.61 4.79 -5.09
C VAL A 8 -6.19 6.15 -4.55
N ILE A 9 -7.14 7.04 -4.24
CA ILE A 9 -6.82 8.33 -3.63
C ILE A 9 -6.13 8.13 -2.27
N GLY A 10 -6.66 7.27 -1.40
CA GLY A 10 -6.03 6.94 -0.12
C GLY A 10 -4.60 6.40 -0.27
N HIS A 11 -4.36 5.58 -1.28
CA HIS A 11 -3.04 5.03 -1.60
C HIS A 11 -2.07 6.14 -2.01
N LEU A 12 -2.49 7.02 -2.93
CA LEU A 12 -1.68 8.17 -3.33
C LEU A 12 -1.42 9.12 -2.15
N MET A 13 -2.37 9.30 -1.24
CA MET A 13 -2.13 10.06 0.00
C MET A 13 -1.05 9.40 0.85
N GLY A 14 -1.14 8.09 1.09
CA GLY A 14 -0.19 7.35 1.92
C GLY A 14 1.23 7.31 1.35
N ASP A 15 1.37 7.00 0.06
CA ASP A 15 2.67 6.75 -0.58
C ASP A 15 3.36 8.01 -1.10
N TRP A 16 2.61 9.06 -1.44
CA TRP A 16 3.17 10.22 -2.11
C TRP A 16 3.08 11.50 -1.29
N ILE A 17 1.92 11.79 -0.68
CA ILE A 17 1.74 13.04 0.08
C ILE A 17 2.26 12.92 1.50
N LEU A 18 1.95 11.81 2.18
CA LEU A 18 2.24 11.62 3.60
C LEU A 18 3.56 10.87 3.85
N GLN A 19 4.14 10.25 2.82
CA GLN A 19 5.46 9.65 2.87
C GLN A 19 6.54 10.73 2.71
N ASN A 20 7.53 10.73 3.61
CA ASN A 20 8.69 11.60 3.53
C ASN A 20 9.96 10.81 3.16
N ASP A 21 11.07 11.52 2.95
CA ASP A 21 12.35 10.94 2.51
C ASP A 21 12.87 9.84 3.46
N TRP A 22 12.73 10.04 4.78
CA TRP A 22 13.14 9.07 5.79
C TRP A 22 12.36 7.75 5.67
N MET A 23 11.03 7.84 5.49
CA MET A 23 10.18 6.69 5.23
C MET A 23 10.55 5.98 3.94
N ALA A 24 10.64 6.73 2.83
CA ALA A 24 10.88 6.20 1.49
C ALA A 24 12.21 5.43 1.40
N LYS A 25 13.29 6.00 1.93
CA LYS A 25 14.61 5.35 1.94
C LYS A 25 14.69 4.23 2.97
N GLY A 26 14.14 4.46 4.16
CA GLY A 26 14.29 3.54 5.30
C GLY A 26 13.44 2.28 5.22
N LYS A 27 12.27 2.32 4.57
CA LYS A 27 11.30 1.20 4.58
C LYS A 27 11.87 -0.10 3.99
N GLN A 28 12.88 -0.01 3.12
CA GLN A 28 13.49 -1.17 2.45
C GLN A 28 14.79 -1.67 3.12
N HIS A 29 15.26 -1.03 4.19
CA HIS A 29 16.54 -1.39 4.83
C HIS A 29 16.51 -2.74 5.56
N SER A 30 15.38 -3.09 6.17
CA SER A 30 15.16 -4.38 6.82
C SER A 30 13.67 -4.68 6.91
N TRP A 31 13.33 -5.94 7.15
CA TRP A 31 11.93 -6.37 7.34
C TRP A 31 11.22 -5.59 8.45
N LEU A 32 11.89 -5.30 9.56
CA LEU A 32 11.32 -4.58 10.69
C LEU A 32 12.22 -3.40 11.04
N ASN A 33 11.79 -2.21 10.65
CA ASN A 33 12.46 -0.97 11.00
C ASN A 33 11.43 0.14 11.26
N ARG A 34 11.84 1.17 12.01
CA ARG A 34 10.95 2.26 12.42
C ARG A 34 10.39 3.04 11.24
N ALA A 35 11.20 3.29 10.20
CA ALA A 35 10.77 4.03 9.02
C ALA A 35 9.65 3.31 8.27
N GLY A 36 9.84 2.00 8.04
CA GLY A 36 8.83 1.11 7.46
C GLY A 36 7.58 1.04 8.31
N LEU A 37 7.68 0.69 9.60
CA LEU A 37 6.50 0.58 10.48
C LEU A 37 5.68 1.87 10.53
N THR A 38 6.34 3.04 10.60
CA THR A 38 5.66 4.33 10.55
C THR A 38 4.95 4.53 9.23
N HIS A 39 5.63 4.27 8.10
CA HIS A 39 5.04 4.40 6.77
C HIS A 39 3.84 3.47 6.58
N PHE A 40 3.96 2.19 6.90
CA PHE A 40 2.88 1.21 6.73
C PHE A 40 1.66 1.55 7.59
N SER A 41 1.89 2.11 8.79
CA SER A 41 0.81 2.59 9.67
C SER A 41 0.11 3.82 9.09
N ILE A 42 0.86 4.81 8.59
CA ILE A 42 0.33 6.01 7.95
C ILE A 42 -0.45 5.64 6.69
N TYR A 43 0.11 4.77 5.85
CA TYR A 43 -0.54 4.24 4.66
C TYR A 43 -1.88 3.58 5.00
N THR A 44 -1.87 2.66 5.97
CA THR A 44 -3.08 1.94 6.39
C THR A 44 -4.13 2.92 6.91
N ALA A 45 -3.73 3.90 7.73
CA ALA A 45 -4.64 4.93 8.22
C ALA A 45 -5.24 5.78 7.08
N ALA A 46 -4.43 6.15 6.08
CA ALA A 46 -4.90 6.90 4.91
C ALA A 46 -5.93 6.12 4.09
N ILE A 47 -5.71 4.82 3.87
CA ILE A 47 -6.66 3.95 3.19
C ILE A 47 -7.94 3.78 4.00
N LEU A 48 -7.85 3.52 5.31
CA LEU A 48 -9.03 3.37 6.17
C LEU A 48 -9.86 4.67 6.26
N ALA A 49 -9.20 5.84 6.25
CA ALA A 49 -9.87 7.12 6.16
C ALA A 49 -10.61 7.26 4.81
N ALA A 50 -9.95 6.92 3.70
CA ALA A 50 -10.59 6.94 2.38
C ALA A 50 -11.77 5.97 2.28
N LEU A 51 -11.66 4.78 2.90
CA LEU A 51 -12.73 3.79 3.01
C LEU A 51 -13.96 4.36 3.76
N GLY A 52 -13.72 5.05 4.89
CA GLY A 52 -14.77 5.73 5.64
C GLY A 52 -15.43 6.88 4.85
N LEU A 53 -14.63 7.68 4.14
CA LEU A 53 -15.13 8.77 3.27
C LEU A 53 -15.91 8.24 2.06
N ALA A 54 -15.58 7.04 1.58
CA ALA A 54 -16.35 6.34 0.55
C ALA A 54 -17.74 5.88 1.05
N GLY A 55 -18.03 6.04 2.35
CA GLY A 55 -19.28 5.63 2.96
C GLY A 55 -19.36 4.13 3.27
N TRP A 56 -18.23 3.41 3.25
CA TRP A 56 -18.20 2.01 3.66
C TRP A 56 -18.54 1.90 5.15
N ARG A 57 -19.55 1.08 5.45
CA ARG A 57 -20.10 0.94 6.81
C ARG A 57 -19.66 -0.35 7.48
N GLY A 58 -19.16 -1.32 6.71
CA GLY A 58 -18.84 -2.66 7.17
C GLY A 58 -20.04 -3.38 7.79
N GLU A 59 -19.87 -4.66 8.05
CA GLU A 59 -20.85 -5.46 8.80
C GLU A 59 -20.44 -5.59 10.27
N SER A 60 -19.14 -5.47 10.57
CA SER A 60 -18.61 -5.60 11.93
C SER A 60 -17.26 -4.89 12.12
N PRO A 61 -16.88 -4.53 13.37
CA PRO A 61 -15.53 -4.07 13.69
C PRO A 61 -14.44 -5.07 13.30
N ALA A 62 -14.75 -6.38 13.35
CA ALA A 62 -13.81 -7.43 12.96
C ALA A 62 -13.46 -7.36 11.47
N GLN A 63 -14.42 -7.02 10.61
CA GLN A 63 -14.18 -6.84 9.17
C GLN A 63 -13.25 -5.65 8.90
N LEU A 64 -13.46 -4.53 9.60
CA LEU A 64 -12.59 -3.36 9.48
C LEU A 64 -11.15 -3.67 9.93
N LEU A 65 -11.00 -4.40 11.04
CA LEU A 65 -9.70 -4.87 11.53
C LEU A 65 -9.02 -5.81 10.54
N ALA A 66 -9.78 -6.74 9.94
CA ALA A 66 -9.26 -7.65 8.93
C ALA A 66 -8.76 -6.88 7.69
N ILE A 67 -9.54 -5.93 7.17
CA ILE A 67 -9.14 -5.08 6.05
C ILE A 67 -7.87 -4.28 6.39
N GLY A 68 -7.84 -3.63 7.57
CA GLY A 68 -6.68 -2.87 8.02
C GLY A 68 -5.43 -3.73 8.16
N ALA A 69 -5.55 -4.92 8.76
CA ALA A 69 -4.45 -5.86 8.88
C ALA A 69 -3.96 -6.36 7.52
N SER A 70 -4.88 -6.71 6.62
CA SER A 70 -4.53 -7.12 5.25
C SER A 70 -3.75 -6.03 4.52
N LEU A 71 -4.24 -4.79 4.52
CA LEU A 71 -3.58 -3.64 3.90
C LEU A 71 -2.17 -3.42 4.46
N PHE A 72 -2.03 -3.41 5.78
CA PHE A 72 -0.74 -3.23 6.44
C PHE A 72 0.24 -4.33 6.05
N ILE A 73 -0.19 -5.60 6.15
CA ILE A 73 0.67 -6.76 5.90
C ILE A 73 1.08 -6.81 4.43
N THR A 74 0.16 -6.61 3.49
CA THR A 74 0.49 -6.64 2.06
C THR A 74 1.43 -5.50 1.68
N HIS A 75 1.21 -4.29 2.22
CA HIS A 75 2.06 -3.14 1.95
C HIS A 75 3.48 -3.36 2.49
N TRP A 76 3.57 -3.88 3.72
CA TRP A 76 4.83 -4.29 4.33
C TRP A 76 5.57 -5.34 3.49
N LEU A 77 4.88 -6.39 3.02
CA LEU A 77 5.48 -7.46 2.23
C LEU A 77 6.00 -6.95 0.88
N ILE A 78 5.27 -6.05 0.22
CA ILE A 78 5.67 -5.45 -1.05
C ILE A 78 6.92 -4.59 -0.86
N ASP A 79 6.87 -3.65 0.09
CA ASP A 79 7.91 -2.64 0.27
C ASP A 79 9.17 -3.21 0.94
N ALA A 80 9.03 -3.80 2.13
CA ALA A 80 10.16 -4.32 2.88
C ALA A 80 10.76 -5.57 2.20
N GLY A 81 9.93 -6.33 1.47
CA GLY A 81 10.36 -7.44 0.65
C GLY A 81 11.03 -7.02 -0.67
N ARG A 82 11.02 -5.73 -1.02
CA ARG A 82 11.55 -5.19 -2.30
C ARG A 82 10.96 -5.94 -3.50
N LEU A 83 9.65 -6.21 -3.45
CA LEU A 83 9.00 -7.11 -4.39
C LEU A 83 9.06 -6.58 -5.82
N ALA A 84 8.91 -5.26 -6.02
CA ALA A 84 9.03 -4.64 -7.34
C ALA A 84 10.42 -4.86 -7.97
N GLU A 85 11.49 -4.69 -7.20
CA GLU A 85 12.86 -4.93 -7.69
C GLU A 85 13.09 -6.41 -8.01
N ARG A 86 12.61 -7.32 -7.14
CA ARG A 86 12.69 -8.77 -7.38
C ARG A 86 11.94 -9.14 -8.65
N TRP A 87 10.75 -8.57 -8.86
CA TRP A 87 9.94 -8.80 -10.05
C TRP A 87 10.62 -8.29 -11.32
N VAL A 88 11.10 -7.04 -11.31
CA VAL A 88 11.84 -6.44 -12.44
C VAL A 88 13.03 -7.31 -12.83
N ARG A 89 13.77 -7.84 -11.86
CA ARG A 89 14.89 -8.76 -12.11
C ARG A 89 14.43 -10.11 -12.63
N PHE A 90 13.38 -10.69 -12.04
CA PHE A 90 12.85 -12.00 -12.42
C PHE A 90 12.30 -12.01 -13.85
N TYR A 91 11.51 -10.98 -14.20
CA TYR A 91 10.87 -10.87 -15.51
C TYR A 91 11.81 -10.29 -16.58
N GLY A 92 12.98 -9.78 -16.20
CA GLY A 92 13.95 -9.18 -17.13
C GLY A 92 13.53 -7.81 -17.65
N GLN A 93 12.82 -7.01 -16.84
CA GLN A 93 12.43 -5.65 -17.21
C GLN A 93 13.61 -4.66 -17.10
N SER A 94 13.50 -3.53 -17.78
CA SER A 94 14.48 -2.45 -17.67
C SER A 94 14.63 -1.99 -16.22
N ASN A 95 15.85 -2.04 -15.69
CA ASN A 95 16.13 -1.70 -14.30
C ASN A 95 16.30 -0.17 -14.08
N VAL A 96 15.33 0.60 -14.54
CA VAL A 96 15.24 2.05 -14.34
C VAL A 96 14.21 2.37 -13.26
N GLU A 97 14.42 3.50 -12.57
CA GLU A 97 13.60 3.88 -11.41
C GLU A 97 12.11 3.98 -11.73
N ALA A 98 11.76 4.64 -12.85
CA ALA A 98 10.38 4.77 -13.28
C ALA A 98 9.67 3.41 -13.48
N VAL A 99 10.36 2.41 -14.03
CA VAL A 99 9.79 1.06 -14.21
C VAL A 99 9.60 0.37 -12.86
N ARG A 100 10.60 0.43 -11.97
CA ARG A 100 10.47 -0.16 -10.62
C ARG A 100 9.31 0.49 -9.85
N LEU A 101 9.19 1.80 -9.93
CA LEU A 101 8.09 2.56 -9.33
C LEU A 101 6.74 2.11 -9.90
N MET A 102 6.59 2.03 -11.22
CA MET A 102 5.32 1.60 -11.81
C MET A 102 4.95 0.16 -11.47
N VAL A 103 5.94 -0.75 -11.38
CA VAL A 103 5.70 -2.12 -10.91
C VAL A 103 5.26 -2.11 -9.45
N ASP A 104 5.95 -1.37 -8.59
CA ASP A 104 5.61 -1.21 -7.17
C ASP A 104 4.18 -0.71 -6.97
N GLN A 105 3.83 0.41 -7.59
CA GLN A 105 2.50 1.01 -7.50
C GLN A 105 1.42 0.07 -8.06
N THR A 106 1.71 -0.67 -9.14
CA THR A 106 0.75 -1.64 -9.69
C THR A 106 0.50 -2.80 -8.72
N LEU A 107 1.52 -3.30 -8.03
CA LEU A 107 1.36 -4.35 -7.00
C LEU A 107 0.42 -3.88 -5.89
N HIS A 108 0.59 -2.63 -5.42
CA HIS A 108 -0.29 -2.03 -4.42
C HIS A 108 -1.73 -1.87 -4.95
N LEU A 109 -1.91 -1.41 -6.19
CA LEU A 109 -3.24 -1.30 -6.80
C LEU A 109 -3.97 -2.64 -6.92
N LEU A 110 -3.26 -3.75 -7.18
CA LEU A 110 -3.86 -5.09 -7.18
C LEU A 110 -4.43 -5.48 -5.81
N VAL A 111 -3.75 -5.09 -4.72
CA VAL A 111 -4.30 -5.28 -3.36
C VAL A 111 -5.59 -4.48 -3.20
N LEU A 112 -5.63 -3.22 -3.67
CA LEU A 112 -6.82 -2.38 -3.57
C LEU A 112 -7.99 -2.93 -4.38
N VAL A 113 -7.75 -3.54 -5.54
CA VAL A 113 -8.78 -4.27 -6.30
C VAL A 113 -9.36 -5.40 -5.45
N GLY A 114 -8.49 -6.18 -4.78
CA GLY A 114 -8.91 -7.23 -3.85
C GLY A 114 -9.80 -6.69 -2.74
N VAL A 115 -9.38 -5.62 -2.04
CA VAL A 115 -10.17 -5.00 -0.96
C VAL A 115 -11.49 -4.43 -1.48
N ALA A 116 -11.48 -3.76 -2.63
CA ALA A 116 -12.71 -3.20 -3.23
C ALA A 116 -13.72 -4.28 -3.63
N SER A 117 -13.26 -5.51 -3.86
CA SER A 117 -14.11 -6.66 -4.22
C SER A 117 -14.75 -7.34 -3.00
N LEU A 118 -14.36 -6.96 -1.77
CA LEU A 118 -14.94 -7.45 -0.52
C LEU A 118 -16.11 -6.59 -0.01
N GLY A 119 -16.38 -5.46 -0.66
CA GLY A 119 -17.40 -4.47 -0.26
C GLY A 119 -18.61 -4.45 -1.17
#